data_AF-A0A7M2V126-F1
#
_entry.id   AF-A0A7M2V126-F1
#
_cell.length_a   1.000
_cell.length_b   1.000
_cell.length_c   1.000
_cell.angle_alpha   90.00
_cell.angle_beta   90.00
_cell.angle_gamma   90.00
#
_symmetry.space_group_name_H-M   'P 1'
#
loop_
_entity.id
_entity.type
_entity.pdbx_description
1 polymer ?
#
loop_
_entity_poly.entity_id
_entity_poly.type
_entity_poly.pdbx_seq_one_letter_code
_entity_poly.pdbx_strand_id
1 'polypeptide(L)' 'MVFLVSDEVKAKNGGPRMIVTGYSSGMVECRWYDGHVVKREAFREDELIPGEGQKLCEEA' A
#
# COMPACT_ATOMS: atom_id res chain seq x y z
N MET A 1 -0.80 -10.20 -7.50
CA MET A 1 -1.05 -9.72 -6.12
C MET A 1 -1.99 -8.55 -6.22
N VAL A 2 -3.21 -8.67 -5.71
CA VAL A 2 -4.22 -7.61 -5.75
C VAL A 2 -4.14 -6.79 -4.46
N PHE A 3 -3.96 -5.47 -4.57
CA PHE A 3 -4.03 -4.56 -3.43
C PHE A 3 -5.48 -4.05 -3.28
N LEU A 4 -6.00 -4.08 -2.06
CA LEU A 4 -7.34 -3.60 -1.73
C LEU A 4 -7.28 -2.25 -1.03
N VAL A 5 -8.37 -1.49 -1.05
CA VAL A 5 -8.47 -0.29 -0.22
C VAL A 5 -8.48 -0.72 1.26
N SER A 6 -7.78 0.04 2.10
CA SER A 6 -7.51 -0.24 3.53
C SER A 6 -6.39 -1.22 3.83
N ASP A 7 -5.73 -1.74 2.80
CA ASP A 7 -4.57 -2.60 2.97
C ASP A 7 -3.35 -1.88 3.52
N GLU A 8 -2.68 -2.48 4.50
CA GLU A 8 -1.35 -2.05 4.93
C GLU A 8 -0.30 -2.49 3.92
N VAL A 9 0.48 -1.53 3.41
CA VAL A 9 1.58 -1.75 2.47
C VAL A 9 2.83 -0.99 2.91
N LYS A 10 3.97 -1.39 2.38
CA LYS A 10 5.25 -0.73 2.61
C LYS A 10 6.03 -0.67 1.29
N ALA A 11 6.82 0.38 1.09
CA ALA A 11 7.71 0.45 -0.07
C ALA A 11 8.84 -0.60 0.04
N LYS A 12 9.17 -1.26 -1.08
CA LYS A 12 10.30 -2.20 -1.17
C LYS A 12 11.64 -1.56 -0.80
N ASN A 13 11.82 -0.29 -1.15
CA ASN A 13 13.03 0.49 -0.84
C ASN A 13 13.15 0.85 0.65
N GLY A 14 12.19 0.44 1.49
CA GLY A 14 12.12 0.85 2.89
C GLY A 14 11.42 2.19 3.02
N GLY A 15 10.43 2.24 3.90
CA GLY A 15 9.61 3.43 4.13
C GLY A 15 8.65 3.22 5.31
N PRO A 16 7.87 4.25 5.66
CA PRO A 16 6.82 4.15 6.66
C PRO A 16 5.74 3.14 6.21
N ARG A 17 4.97 2.62 7.18
CA ARG A 17 3.77 1.81 6.87
C ARG A 17 2.70 2.71 6.29
N MET A 18 2.10 2.28 5.19
CA MET A 18 1.16 3.05 4.39
C MET A 18 -0.14 2.28 4.24
N ILE A 19 -1.24 2.99 4.06
CA ILE A 19 -2.56 2.41 3.82
C ILE A 19 -2.98 2.69 2.40
N VAL A 20 -3.39 1.66 1.67
CA VAL A 20 -3.95 1.80 0.34
C VAL A 20 -5.30 2.51 0.42
N THR A 21 -5.45 3.54 -0.38
CA THR A 21 -6.67 4.35 -0.47
C THR A 21 -7.36 4.23 -1.82
N GLY A 22 -6.65 3.76 -2.83
CA GLY A 22 -7.18 3.55 -4.18
C GLY A 22 -6.23 2.72 -5.03
N TYR A 23 -6.77 2.11 -6.08
CA TYR A 23 -6.00 1.42 -7.11
C TYR A 23 -6.54 1.84 -8.48
N SER A 24 -5.64 2.27 -9.36
CA SER A 24 -5.99 2.71 -10.70
C SER A 24 -4.88 2.36 -11.69
N SER A 25 -5.21 1.53 -12.67
CA SER A 25 -4.33 1.20 -13.81
C SER A 25 -2.90 0.79 -13.42
N GLY A 26 -2.73 -0.03 -12.37
CA GLY A 26 -1.41 -0.48 -11.90
C GLY A 26 -0.71 0.48 -10.93
N MET A 27 -1.34 1.60 -10.60
CA MET A 27 -0.91 2.49 -9.53
C MET A 27 -1.78 2.30 -8.28
N VAL A 28 -1.12 2.14 -7.15
CA VAL A 28 -1.72 2.01 -5.83
C VAL A 28 -1.53 3.35 -5.12
N GLU A 29 -2.63 4.03 -4.82
CA GLU A 29 -2.60 5.27 -4.05
C GLU A 29 -2.48 4.94 -2.57
N CYS A 30 -1.36 5.32 -1.96
CA CYS A 30 -1.07 5.08 -0.56
C CYS A 30 -1.12 6.36 0.24
N ARG A 31 -1.57 6.26 1.50
CA ARG A 31 -1.61 7.34 2.47
C ARG A 31 -0.98 6.89 3.78
N TRP A 32 -0.18 7.75 4.39
CA TRP A 32 0.44 7.47 5.69
C TRP A 32 0.62 8.75 6.51
N TYR A 33 0.87 8.57 7.80
CA TYR A 33 1.21 9.67 8.70
C TYR A 33 2.71 9.61 9.01
N ASP A 34 3.42 10.70 8.70
CA ASP A 34 4.87 10.80 8.87
C ASP A 34 5.28 11.36 10.25
N GLY A 35 4.31 11.59 11.15
CA GLY A 35 4.53 12.24 12.45
C GLY A 35 4.12 13.70 12.50
N HIS A 36 3.96 14.36 11.33
CA HIS A 36 3.54 15.76 11.22
C HIS A 36 2.29 15.96 10.36
N VAL A 37 2.26 15.35 9.17
CA VAL A 37 1.19 15.52 8.19
C VAL A 37 0.83 14.19 7.57
N VAL A 38 -0.39 14.11 7.04
CA VAL A 38 -0.83 12.98 6.23
C VAL A 38 -0.24 13.13 4.83
N LYS A 39 0.68 12.23 4.48
CA LYS A 39 1.28 12.13 3.15
C LYS A 39 0.43 11.21 2.27
N ARG A 40 0.42 11.50 0.96
CA ARG A 40 -0.22 10.68 -0.07
C ARG A 40 0.75 10.54 -1.23
N GLU A 41 0.91 9.32 -1.73
CA GLU A 41 1.78 9.03 -2.84
C GLU A 41 1.27 7.79 -3.57
N ALA A 42 1.35 7.82 -4.89
CA ALA A 42 0.98 6.70 -5.74
C ALA A 42 2.24 5.91 -6.09
N PHE A 43 2.21 4.61 -5.81
CA PHE A 43 3.28 3.69 -6.12
C PHE A 43 2.80 2.70 -7.16
N ARG A 44 3.73 2.10 -7.89
CA ARG A 44 3.36 0.93 -8.67
C ARG A 44 3.15 -0.27 -7.75
N GLU A 45 2.26 -1.15 -8.17
CA GLU A 45 2.04 -2.43 -7.48
C GLU A 45 3.33 -3.25 -7.31
N ASP A 46 4.28 -3.13 -8.25
CA ASP A 46 5.56 -3.83 -8.18
C ASP A 46 6.57 -3.21 -7.20
N GLU A 47 6.36 -1.98 -6.76
CA GLU A 47 7.25 -1.27 -5.82
C GLU A 47 6.79 -1.44 -4.36
N LEU A 48 5.60 -1.99 -4.14
CA LEU A 48 5.00 -2.20 -2.84
C LEU A 48 5.15 -3.66 -2.38
N ILE A 49 5.25 -3.81 -1.06
CA ILE A 49 5.10 -5.09 -0.38
C ILE A 49 3.90 -5.01 0.57
N PRO A 50 3.03 -6.04 0.59
CA PRO A 50 1.97 -6.15 1.58
C PRO A 50 2.55 -6.19 3.00
N GLY A 51 1.85 -5.54 3.93
CA GLY A 51 2.06 -5.72 5.35
C GLY A 51 1.63 -7.13 5.80
N GLU A 52 2.06 -7.53 6.99
CA GLU A 52 1.84 -8.89 7.54
C GLU A 52 0.35 -9.31 7.61
N GLY A 53 -0.61 -8.37 7.49
CA GLY A 53 -2.05 -8.65 7.50
C GLY A 53 -2.68 -9.11 6.17
N GLN A 54 -1.95 -9.09 5.05
CA GLN A 54 -2.53 -9.27 3.71
C GLN A 54 -2.42 -10.68 3.11
N LYS A 55 -1.96 -11.68 3.87
CA LYS A 55 -1.77 -13.04 3.36
C LYS A 55 -3.07 -13.82 3.05
N LEU A 56 -4.23 -13.18 2.97
CA LEU A 56 -5.53 -13.88 3.01
C LEU A 56 -6.52 -13.57 1.88
N CYS A 57 -6.11 -12.92 0.79
CA CYS A 57 -7.01 -12.73 -0.37
C CYS A 57 -6.45 -13.27 -1.70
N GLU A 58 -5.61 -14.30 -1.64
CA GLU A 58 -5.46 -15.23 -2.75
C GLU A 58 -5.73 -16.63 -2.21
N GLU A 59 -7.00 -17.05 -2.27
CA GLU A 59 -7.50 -18.42 -2.50
C GLU A 59 -9.02 -18.46 -2.22
N ALA A 60 -9.84 -18.26 -3.27
CA ALA A 60 -11.19 -18.82 -3.42
C ALA A 60 -11.62 -18.75 -4.89
#